data_AF-A0A9X4BFM9-F1
#
_entry.id   AF-A0A9X4BFM9-F1
#
_cell.length_a   1.000
_cell.length_b   1.000
_cell.length_c   1.000
_cell.angle_alpha   90.00
_cell.angle_beta   90.00
_cell.angle_gamma   90.00
#
_symmetry.space_group_name_H-M   'P 1'
#
loop_
_entity.id
_entity.type
_entity.pdbx_description
1 polymer ?
#
loop_
_entity_poly.entity_id
_entity_poly.type
_entity_poly.pdbx_seq_one_letter_code
_entity_poly.pdbx_strand_id
1 'polypeptide(L)' 'SYGIPEGVIFGFAVTTENGEYTLVKDLPVDDFSQKYIDKTLAELEEERAGVAHLLG' A
#
# COMPACT_ATOMS: atom_id res chain seq x y z
N SER A 1 7.22 8.45 0.93
CA SER A 1 6.73 7.06 0.92
C SER A 1 5.81 6.91 2.12
N TYR A 2 4.62 6.34 1.95
CA TYR A 2 3.58 6.24 3.00
C TYR A 2 3.90 5.21 4.11
N GLY A 3 5.17 4.83 4.30
CA GLY A 3 5.59 3.82 5.27
C GLY A 3 5.24 2.36 4.89
N ILE A 4 4.75 2.13 3.67
CA ILE A 4 4.32 0.79 3.22
C ILE A 4 5.55 -0.06 2.87
N PRO A 5 5.66 -1.31 3.40
CA PRO A 5 6.74 -2.23 3.07
C PRO A 5 6.75 -2.62 1.58
N GLU A 6 7.94 -2.84 1.03
CA GLU A 6 8.08 -3.38 -0.33
C GLU A 6 7.43 -4.78 -0.43
N GLY A 7 6.87 -5.07 -1.61
CA GLY A 7 6.20 -6.35 -1.89
C GLY A 7 4.76 -6.45 -1.39
N VAL A 8 4.26 -5.45 -0.65
CA VAL A 8 2.83 -5.36 -0.31
C VAL A 8 2.07 -4.72 -1.46
N ILE A 9 1.06 -5.42 -1.99
CA ILE A 9 0.10 -4.82 -2.91
C ILE A 9 -0.78 -3.87 -2.11
N PHE A 10 -0.62 -2.57 -2.34
CA PHE A 10 -1.31 -1.51 -1.62
C PHE A 10 -1.81 -0.44 -2.60
N GLY A 11 -2.91 0.22 -2.28
CA GLY A 11 -3.46 1.29 -3.10
C GLY A 11 -2.61 2.57 -3.02
N PHE A 12 -2.07 3.03 -4.16
CA PHE A 12 -1.31 4.28 -4.24
C PHE A 12 -1.97 5.28 -5.19
N ALA A 13 -1.80 6.57 -4.90
CA ALA A 13 -2.12 7.63 -5.85
C ALA A 13 -1.15 7.56 -7.04
N VAL A 14 -1.70 7.38 -8.24
CA VAL A 14 -0.93 7.28 -9.49
C VAL A 14 -1.57 8.14 -10.57
N THR A 15 -0.75 8.57 -11.53
CA THR A 15 -1.21 8.97 -12.86
C THR A 15 -0.99 7.83 -13.82
N THR A 16 -1.86 7.69 -14.83
CA THR A 16 -1.72 6.65 -15.85
C THR A 16 -1.58 7.28 -17.23
N GLU A 17 -0.66 6.76 -18.03
CA GLU A 17 -0.45 7.19 -19.40
C GLU A 17 0.12 6.02 -20.22
N ASN A 18 -0.43 5.78 -21.40
CA ASN A 18 0.07 4.75 -22.34
C ASN A 18 0.23 3.33 -21.76
N GLY A 19 -0.61 2.93 -20.80
CA GLY A 19 -0.55 1.62 -20.16
C GLY A 19 0.43 1.52 -18.98
N GLU A 20 1.16 2.59 -18.71
CA GLU A 20 2.08 2.71 -17.58
C GLU A 20 1.45 3.53 -16.45
N TYR A 21 1.83 3.24 -15.21
CA TYR A 21 1.46 4.04 -14.05
C TYR A 21 2.70 4.71 -13.45
N THR A 22 2.52 5.95 -12.97
CA THR A 22 3.56 6.70 -12.26
C THR A 22 3.04 7.11 -10.89
N LEU A 23 3.81 6.81 -9.84
CA LEU A 23 3.46 7.16 -8.48
C LEU A 23 3.52 8.67 -8.25
N VAL A 24 2.47 9.24 -7.67
CA VAL A 24 2.46 10.65 -7.24
C VAL A 24 3.37 10.77 -6.02
N LYS A 25 4.48 11.50 -6.20
CA LYS A 25 5.47 11.73 -5.14
C LYS A 25 5.08 12.92 -4.26
N ASP A 26 5.63 12.96 -3.06
CA ASP A 26 5.55 14.10 -2.13
C ASP A 26 4.11 14.54 -1.75
N LEU A 27 3.15 13.62 -1.81
CA LEU A 27 1.79 13.88 -1.31
C LEU A 27 1.85 13.99 0.23
N PRO A 28 1.42 15.11 0.82
CA PRO A 28 1.36 15.24 2.27
C PRO A 28 0.30 14.29 2.84
N VAL A 29 0.68 13.58 3.90
CA VAL A 29 -0.22 12.72 4.68
C VAL A 29 -0.26 13.27 6.09
N ASP A 30 -1.45 13.62 6.55
CA ASP A 30 -1.68 14.04 7.93
C ASP A 30 -1.87 12.83 8.86
N ASP A 31 -1.80 13.07 10.17
CA ASP A 31 -1.92 12.02 11.19
C ASP A 31 -3.25 11.27 11.11
N PHE A 32 -4.32 11.95 10.68
CA PHE A 32 -5.62 11.34 10.48
C PHE A 32 -5.56 10.31 9.36
N SER A 33 -5.00 10.68 8.20
CA SER A 33 -4.84 9.81 7.05
C SER A 33 -3.88 8.66 7.33
N GLN A 34 -2.74 8.93 8.00
CA GLN A 34 -1.76 7.91 8.35
C GLN A 34 -2.38 6.80 9.23
N LYS A 35 -3.23 7.15 10.19
CA LYS A 35 -3.93 6.16 11.03
C LYS A 35 -4.74 5.15 10.22
N TYR A 36 -5.40 5.58 9.14
CA TYR A 36 -6.18 4.67 8.29
C TYR A 36 -5.29 3.87 7.35
N ILE A 37 -4.21 4.48 6.85
CA ILE A 37 -3.18 3.76 6.08
C ILE A 37 -2.60 2.62 6.91
N ASP A 38 -2.21 2.88 8.15
CA ASP A 38 -1.65 1.87 9.07
C ASP A 38 -2.66 0.76 9.37
N LYS A 39 -3.94 1.11 9.54
CA LYS A 39 -5.01 0.13 9.76
C LYS A 39 -5.16 -0.81 8.56
N THR A 40 -5.26 -0.27 7.35
CA THR A 40 -5.37 -1.09 6.13
C THR A 40 -4.11 -1.93 5.89
N LEU A 41 -2.93 -1.39 6.21
CA LEU A 41 -1.69 -2.16 6.13
C LEU A 41 -1.71 -3.37 7.08
N ALA A 42 -2.19 -3.19 8.31
CA ALA A 42 -2.33 -4.29 9.27
C ALA A 42 -3.28 -5.39 8.76
N GLU A 43 -4.44 -5.01 8.19
CA GLU A 43 -5.39 -5.95 7.59
C GLU A 43 -4.75 -6.77 6.45
N LEU A 44 -4.00 -6.13 5.54
CA LEU A 44 -3.32 -6.81 4.44
C LEU A 44 -2.20 -7.75 4.90
N GLU A 45 -1.49 -7.38 5.97
CA GLU A 45 -0.47 -8.22 6.58
C GLU A 45 -1.07 -9.49 7.22
N GLU A 46 -2.24 -9.37 7.86
CA GLU A 46 -3.00 -10.50 8.38
C GLU A 46 -3.48 -11.43 7.24
N GLU A 47 -3.99 -10.87 6.14
CA GLU A 47 -4.37 -11.65 4.95
C GLU A 47 -3.17 -12.39 4.35
N ARG A 48 -2.03 -11.69 4.19
CA ARG A 48 -0.78 -12.27 3.69
C ARG A 48 -0.32 -13.44 4.56
N ALA A 49 -0.36 -13.29 5.88
CA ALA A 49 -0.03 -14.36 6.81
C ALA A 49 -1.01 -15.54 6.67
N GLY A 50 -2.31 -15.25 6.48
CA GLY A 50 -3.36 -16.25 6.29
C GLY A 50 -3.13 -17.12 5.05
N VAL A 51 -2.65 -16.55 3.94
CA VAL A 51 -2.38 -17.29 2.69
C VAL A 51 -0.95 -17.80 2.55
N ALA A 52 -0.06 -17.49 3.50
CA ALA A 52 1.37 -17.83 3.41
C ALA A 52 1.63 -19.33 3.15
N HIS A 53 0.77 -20.21 3.69
CA HIS A 53 0.85 -21.66 3.50
C HIS A 53 0.54 -22.13 2.07
N LEU A 54 -0.01 -21.26 1.21
CA LEU A 54 -0.32 -21.55 -0.19
C LEU A 54 0.82 -21.19 -1.15
N LEU A 55 1.83 -20.45 -0.69
CA LEU A 55 2.88 -19.84 -1.51
C LEU A 55 4.22 -20.60 -1.45
N GLY A 56 4.15 -21.94 -1.35
CA GLY A 56 5.32 -22.85 -1.28
C GLY A 56 6.24 -22.82 -2.48
#